data_AF-A0A842MX57-F1
#
_entry.id   AF-A0A842MX57-F1
#
_cell.length_a   1.000
_cell.length_b   1.000
_cell.length_c   1.000
_cell.angle_alpha   90.00
_cell.angle_beta   90.00
_cell.angle_gamma   90.00
#
_symmetry.space_group_name_H-M   'P 1'
#
loop_
_entity.id
_entity.type
_entity.pdbx_description
1 polymer ?
#
loop_
_entity_poly.entity_id
_entity_poly.type
_entity_poly.pdbx_seq_one_letter_code
_entity_poly.pdbx_strand_id
1 'polypeptide(L)'
;HHGKYTGSSLWSGKTRHLSRGARLIIHGPRYRSLEMRLGSPETTTWIKDWDDVIEELENHHGPGSRVAVLPDGTSGIPEKAIQSL
;
A
#
# COMPACT_ATOMS: atom_id res chain seq x y z
N HIS A 1 -5.89 -40.59 -1.59
CA HIS A 1 -6.67 -39.67 -2.44
C HIS A 1 -7.38 -38.65 -1.56
N HIS A 2 -7.43 -37.38 -2.00
CA HIS A 2 -8.15 -36.22 -1.43
C HIS A 2 -7.43 -35.36 -0.39
N GLY A 3 -6.62 -34.41 -0.89
CA GLY A 3 -6.45 -33.12 -0.23
C GLY A 3 -7.77 -32.33 -0.27
N LYS A 4 -8.17 -31.76 0.87
CA LYS A 4 -9.43 -31.05 1.05
C LYS A 4 -9.20 -29.79 1.88
N TYR A 5 -9.27 -28.64 1.20
CA TYR A 5 -9.64 -27.31 1.70
C TYR A 5 -8.80 -26.68 2.84
N THR A 6 -7.54 -26.33 2.58
CA THR A 6 -6.92 -25.15 3.24
C THR A 6 -7.04 -23.95 2.32
N GLY A 7 -8.28 -23.50 2.11
CA GLY A 7 -8.55 -22.14 1.64
C GLY A 7 -8.31 -21.18 2.81
N SER A 8 -7.05 -20.96 3.17
CA SER A 8 -6.71 -19.91 4.12
C SER A 8 -7.17 -18.59 3.50
N SER A 9 -8.04 -17.84 4.18
CA SER A 9 -8.25 -16.44 3.81
C SER A 9 -6.88 -15.76 3.93
N LEU A 10 -6.26 -15.40 2.80
CA LEU A 10 -5.06 -14.55 2.77
C LEU A 10 -5.31 -13.17 3.44
N TRP A 11 -6.56 -12.90 3.80
CA TRP A 11 -7.05 -11.65 4.32
C TRP A 11 -7.39 -11.81 5.80
N SER A 12 -6.43 -11.47 6.65
CA SER A 12 -6.71 -11.16 8.05
C SER A 12 -7.37 -9.78 8.08
N GLY A 13 -8.65 -9.67 8.42
CA GLY A 13 -9.38 -8.40 8.54
C GLY A 13 -8.89 -7.44 9.64
N LYS A 14 -7.64 -7.60 10.11
CA LYS A 14 -6.97 -6.70 11.05
C LYS A 14 -6.39 -5.53 10.27
N THR A 15 -6.69 -4.31 10.70
CA THR A 15 -6.05 -3.09 10.22
C THR A 15 -4.54 -3.23 10.38
N ARG A 16 -3.81 -3.27 9.26
CA ARG A 16 -2.35 -3.27 9.29
C ARG A 16 -1.92 -1.82 9.45
N HIS A 17 -1.52 -1.45 10.66
CA HIS A 17 -0.88 -0.15 10.87
C HIS A 17 0.40 -0.10 10.05
N LEU A 18 0.57 0.99 9.30
CA LEU A 18 1.83 1.28 8.63
C LEU A 18 2.92 1.42 9.69
N SER A 19 4.03 0.70 9.53
CA SER A 19 5.18 0.84 10.41
C SER A 19 5.74 2.27 10.35
N ARG A 20 6.35 2.72 11.46
CA ARG A 20 6.85 4.09 11.68
C ARG A 20 7.42 4.75 10.41
N GLY A 21 6.80 5.86 9.99
CA GLY A 21 7.30 6.74 8.93
C GLY A 21 6.82 6.42 7.51
N ALA A 22 6.10 5.31 7.30
CA ALA A 22 5.51 5.02 5.99
C ALA A 22 4.14 5.72 5.84
N ARG A 23 4.01 6.60 4.85
CA ARG A 23 2.74 7.22 4.44
C ARG A 23 2.20 6.49 3.20
N LEU A 24 0.89 6.30 3.15
CA LEU A 24 0.21 5.61 2.06
C LEU A 24 -0.66 6.60 1.28
N ILE A 25 -0.35 6.81 0.01
CA ILE A 25 -1.21 7.53 -0.91
C ILE A 25 -1.96 6.51 -1.75
N ILE A 26 -3.29 6.60 -1.78
CA ILE A 26 -4.16 5.73 -2.56
C ILE A 26 -4.77 6.55 -3.68
N HIS A 27 -4.39 6.23 -4.92
CA HIS A 27 -4.96 6.84 -6.10
C HIS A 27 -6.26 6.13 -6.50
N GLY A 28 -7.37 6.87 -6.57
CA GLY A 28 -8.64 6.38 -7.07
C GLY A 28 -9.86 6.79 -6.24
N PRO A 29 -11.05 6.25 -6.57
CA PRO A 29 -12.28 6.54 -5.85
C PRO A 29 -12.17 6.13 -4.37
N ARG A 30 -12.65 7.02 -3.49
CA ARG A 30 -12.61 6.83 -2.04
C ARG A 30 -13.62 5.77 -1.61
N TYR A 31 -13.12 4.65 -1.07
CA TYR A 31 -13.97 3.58 -0.55
C TYR A 31 -13.94 3.54 0.97
N ARG A 32 -15.05 3.92 1.61
CA ARG A 32 -15.19 3.95 3.07
C ARG A 32 -14.83 2.61 3.75
N SER A 33 -15.12 1.49 3.09
CA SER A 33 -14.78 0.15 3.57
C SER A 33 -13.28 -0.12 3.63
N LEU A 34 -12.48 0.57 2.81
CA LEU A 34 -11.03 0.45 2.75
C LEU A 34 -10.32 1.45 3.67
N GLU A 35 -10.94 2.59 3.97
CA GLU A 35 -10.36 3.59 4.90
C GLU A 35 -10.09 3.01 6.28
N MET A 36 -11.05 2.27 6.84
CA MET A 36 -10.86 1.65 8.16
C MET A 36 -9.82 0.49 8.14
N ARG A 37 -9.42 0.05 6.95
CA ARG A 37 -8.58 -1.14 6.74
C ARG A 37 -7.14 -0.82 6.38
N LEU A 38 -6.92 0.22 5.58
CA LEU A 38 -5.62 0.51 4.94
C LEU A 38 -4.72 1.46 5.75
N GLY A 39 -5.20 2.07 6.83
CA GLY A 39 -4.34 2.84 7.74
C GLY A 39 -5.11 3.81 8.62
N SER A 40 -4.37 4.59 9.41
CA SER A 40 -4.96 5.70 10.16
C SER A 40 -5.16 6.92 9.24
N PRO A 41 -6.16 7.78 9.48
CA PRO A 41 -6.37 9.00 8.69
C PRO A 41 -5.14 9.92 8.60
N GLU A 42 -4.23 9.82 9.58
CA GLU A 42 -2.98 10.60 9.63
C GLU A 42 -1.92 10.09 8.64
N THR A 43 -1.94 8.79 8.34
CA THR A 43 -0.92 8.13 7.52
C THR A 43 -1.41 7.74 6.13
N THR A 44 -2.72 7.81 5.87
CA THR A 44 -3.32 7.43 4.59
C THR A 44 -4.06 8.60 3.94
N THR A 45 -3.65 8.96 2.73
CA THR A 45 -4.29 10.01 1.91
C THR A 45 -4.93 9.39 0.68
N TRP A 46 -6.18 9.76 0.37
CA TRP A 46 -6.87 9.36 -0.86
C TRP A 46 -6.86 10.52 -1.84
N ILE A 47 -6.35 10.27 -3.04
CA ILE A 47 -6.25 11.27 -4.09
C ILE A 47 -6.88 10.69 -5.35
N LYS A 48 -7.69 11.49 -6.06
CA LYS A 48 -8.42 11.01 -7.23
C LYS A 48 -7.61 11.18 -8.51
N ASP A 49 -6.90 12.30 -8.62
CA ASP A 49 -6.21 12.71 -9.82
C ASP A 49 -4.72 12.38 -9.71
N TRP A 50 -4.13 11.95 -10.82
CA TRP A 50 -2.75 11.46 -10.81
C TRP A 50 -1.73 12.59 -10.58
N ASP A 51 -2.00 13.77 -11.12
CA ASP A 51 -1.10 14.93 -10.98
C ASP A 51 -0.96 15.35 -9.51
N ASP A 52 -2.06 15.36 -8.77
CA ASP A 52 -2.10 15.63 -7.33
C ASP A 52 -1.28 14.61 -6.51
N VAL A 53 -1.20 13.35 -6.97
CA VAL A 53 -0.37 12.31 -6.32
C VAL A 53 1.11 12.66 -6.41
N ILE A 54 1.56 13.11 -7.59
CA ILE A 54 2.95 13.50 -7.80
C ILE A 54 3.27 14.76 -6.98
N GLU A 55 2.36 15.74 -6.96
CA GLU A 55 2.53 16.95 -6.17
C GLU A 55 2.65 16.67 -4.66
N GLU A 56 1.80 15.81 -4.10
CA GLU A 56 1.88 15.41 -2.69
C GLU A 56 3.19 14.67 -2.38
N LEU A 57 3.69 13.83 -3.31
CA LEU A 57 4.97 13.14 -3.16
C LEU A 57 6.15 14.13 -3.18
N GLU A 58 6.14 15.11 -4.09
CA GLU A 58 7.16 16.14 -4.20
C GLU A 58 7.17 17.07 -2.98
N ASN A 59 6.00 17.49 -2.50
CA ASN A 59 5.85 18.33 -1.32
C ASN A 59 6.40 17.66 -0.06
N HIS A 60 6.20 16.35 0.07
CA HIS A 60 6.62 15.62 1.26
C HIS A 60 8.09 15.23 1.26
N HIS A 61 8.62 14.75 0.12
CA HIS A 61 10.00 14.25 0.04
C HIS A 61 11.01 15.29 -0.47
N GLY A 62 10.53 16.37 -1.08
CA GLY A 62 11.36 17.40 -1.69
C GLY A 62 11.81 17.08 -3.11
N PRO A 63 12.27 18.09 -3.86
CA PRO A 63 12.70 17.94 -5.24
C PRO A 63 13.93 17.01 -5.36
N GLY A 64 13.96 16.16 -6.39
CA GLY A 64 15.07 15.23 -6.64
C GLY A 64 15.01 13.91 -5.84
N SER A 65 13.87 13.63 -5.21
CA SER A 65 13.63 12.38 -4.49
C SER A 65 13.70 11.17 -5.42
N ARG A 66 14.35 10.09 -4.95
CA ARG A 66 14.47 8.84 -5.70
C ARG A 66 13.16 8.05 -5.60
N VAL A 67 12.58 7.71 -6.75
CA VAL A 67 11.34 6.94 -6.83
C VAL A 67 11.64 5.56 -7.41
N ALA A 68 11.08 4.52 -6.78
CA ALA A 68 11.04 3.18 -7.34
C ALA A 68 9.63 2.92 -7.88
N VAL A 69 9.52 2.50 -9.14
CA VAL A 69 8.24 2.22 -9.79
C VAL A 69 8.12 0.72 -10.01
N LEU A 70 7.05 0.14 -9.47
CA LEU A 70 6.63 -1.22 -9.79
C LEU A 70 5.43 -1.12 -10.74
N PRO A 71 5.58 -1.44 -12.04
CA PRO A 71 4.49 -1.31 -13.00
C PRO A 71 3.35 -2.30 -12.74
N ASP A 72 3.64 -3.43 -12.10
CA ASP A 72 2.66 -4.37 -11.59
C ASP A 72 3.02 -4.80 -10.17
N GLY A 73 2.29 -4.24 -9.19
CA GLY A 73 2.43 -4.57 -7.78
C GLY A 73 1.81 -5.93 -7.39
N THR A 74 1.05 -6.57 -8.28
CA THR A 74 0.44 -7.88 -8.02
C THR A 74 1.41 -9.04 -8.32
N SER A 75 2.36 -8.80 -9.21
CA SER A 75 3.39 -9.79 -9.62
C SER A 75 4.61 -9.82 -8.69
N GLY A 76 4.71 -8.91 -7.72
CA GLY A 76 5.93 -8.68 -6.95
C GLY A 76 5.81 -8.99 -5.46
N ILE A 77 6.02 -10.26 -5.07
CA ILE A 77 6.76 -10.50 -3.83
C ILE A 77 8.23 -10.64 -4.25
N PRO A 78 9.04 -9.56 -4.27
CA PRO A 78 10.46 -9.72 -4.52
C PRO A 78 11.06 -10.57 -3.40
N GLU A 79 11.50 -11.78 -3.74
CA GLU A 79 12.16 -12.74 -2.84
C GLU A 79 13.26 -12.09 -1.96
N LYS A 80 13.91 -11.05 -2.49
CA LYS A 80 14.98 -10.32 -1.80
C LYS A 80 14.51 -9.49 -0.59
N ALA A 81 13.23 -9.16 -0.47
CA ALA A 81 12.69 -8.48 0.71
C ALA A 81 12.42 -9.45 1.89
N ILE A 82 12.42 -10.76 1.65
CA ILE A 82 12.17 -11.79 2.67
C ILE A 82 13.45 -12.19 3.40
N GLN A 83 14.63 -11.98 2.82
CA GLN A 83 15.92 -12.41 3.40
C GLN A 83 16.53 -11.46 4.45
N SER A 84 15.90 -10.32 4.74
CA SER A 84 16.40 -9.35 5.72
C SER A 84 15.48 -9.12 6.94
N LEU A 85 14.55 -10.04 7.19
CA LEU A 85 13.80 -10.14 8.45
C LEU A 85 14.31 -11.35 9.24
#